data_AF-H6QP74-F1
#
_entry.id   AF-H6QP74-F1
#
_cell.length_a   1.000
_cell.length_b   1.000
_cell.length_c   1.000
_cell.angle_alpha   90.00
_cell.angle_beta   90.00
_cell.angle_gamma   90.00
#
_symmetry.space_group_name_H-M   'P 1'
#
loop_
_entity.id
_entity.type
_entity.pdbx_description
1 polymer ?
#
loop_
_entity_poly.entity_id
_entity_poly.type
_entity_poly.pdbx_seq_one_letter_code
_entity_poly.pdbx_strand_id
1 'polypeptide(L)'
;MNDTVVSSLDCAINKTCTDLQSKLNLDPEHLSIALLTSTCDPEARHANMIFAMAAYHQLIVQSNMSSAANHLYDDRFKDFVRTQARMILLNPTLEAYSNNPHLNGALPKTLYYLTLDAVDQQSTEWKEDHLASKQLQDDPVALENYQEAVGELLKHQRSNLRTLVSFCLIKHWSLMDL
;
A
#
# COMPACT_ATOMS: atom_id res chain seq x y z
N MET A 1 37.48 -21.93 39.52
CA MET A 1 37.74 -20.52 39.16
C MET A 1 36.88 -20.04 37.97
N ASN A 2 36.15 -20.90 37.25
CA ASN A 2 35.31 -20.50 36.11
C ASN A 2 33.94 -19.92 36.52
N ASP A 3 33.31 -20.43 37.58
CA ASP A 3 31.93 -20.04 37.94
C ASP A 3 31.80 -18.57 38.38
N THR A 4 32.84 -18.01 38.99
CA THR A 4 32.88 -16.61 39.42
C THR A 4 33.03 -15.63 38.24
N VAL A 5 33.64 -16.07 37.15
CA VAL A 5 33.86 -15.26 35.94
C VAL A 5 32.59 -15.23 35.07
N VAL A 6 31.90 -16.37 34.94
CA VAL A 6 30.61 -16.48 34.23
C VAL A 6 29.55 -15.60 34.88
N SER A 7 29.43 -15.67 36.22
CA SER A 7 28.48 -14.85 36.98
C SER A 7 28.74 -13.34 36.87
N SER A 8 30.01 -12.93 36.77
CA SER A 8 30.39 -11.52 36.59
C SER A 8 30.05 -10.99 35.21
N LEU A 9 30.12 -11.82 34.17
CA LEU A 9 29.83 -11.43 32.79
C LEU A 9 28.33 -11.26 32.56
N ASP A 10 27.52 -12.18 33.10
CA ASP A 10 26.05 -12.10 33.05
C ASP A 10 25.53 -10.83 33.73
N CYS A 11 26.15 -10.44 34.85
CA CYS A 11 25.82 -9.20 35.55
C CYS A 11 26.08 -7.95 34.69
N ALA A 12 27.18 -7.92 33.94
CA ALA A 12 27.55 -6.81 33.06
C ALA A 12 26.65 -6.71 31.83
N ILE A 13 26.27 -7.85 31.22
CA ILE A 13 25.35 -7.90 30.08
C ILE A 13 23.97 -7.40 30.50
N ASN A 14 23.44 -7.89 31.63
CA ASN A 14 22.14 -7.47 32.13
C ASN A 14 22.07 -5.96 32.40
N LYS A 15 23.12 -5.40 33.01
CA LYS A 15 23.22 -3.94 33.23
C LYS A 15 23.22 -3.16 31.92
N THR A 16 23.96 -3.64 30.92
CA THR A 16 24.02 -3.01 29.59
C THR A 16 22.66 -3.08 28.89
N CYS A 17 21.96 -4.21 28.97
CA CYS A 17 20.61 -4.36 28.42
C CYS A 17 19.62 -3.38 29.09
N THR A 18 19.62 -3.27 30.42
CA THR A 18 18.77 -2.31 31.14
C THR A 18 19.07 -0.86 30.75
N ASP A 19 20.36 -0.50 30.64
CA ASP A 19 20.77 0.85 30.22
C ASP A 19 20.32 1.15 28.78
N LEU A 20 20.42 0.19 27.87
CA LEU A 20 19.96 0.35 26.48
C LEU A 20 18.44 0.43 26.38
N GLN A 21 17.72 -0.41 27.11
CA GLN A 21 16.25 -0.38 27.14
C GLN A 21 15.71 0.98 27.60
N SER A 22 16.28 1.54 28.67
CA SER A 22 15.86 2.84 29.19
C SER A 22 16.23 4.01 28.26
N LYS A 23 17.32 3.89 27.49
CA LYS A 23 17.76 4.95 26.55
C LYS A 23 17.05 4.91 25.21
N LEU A 24 16.74 3.72 24.70
CA LEU A 24 16.21 3.54 23.35
C LEU A 24 14.69 3.52 23.29
N ASN A 25 13.99 3.42 24.43
CA ASN A 25 12.51 3.42 24.51
C ASN A 25 11.85 2.51 23.47
N LEU A 26 12.35 1.28 23.34
CA LEU A 26 11.79 0.29 22.42
C LEU A 26 10.38 -0.11 22.87
N ASP A 27 9.43 -0.16 21.95
CA ASP A 27 8.11 -0.73 22.22
C ASP A 27 8.22 -2.26 22.47
N PRO A 28 7.15 -2.90 22.99
CA PRO A 28 7.21 -4.30 23.43
C PRO A 28 7.67 -5.30 22.36
N GLU A 29 7.36 -5.05 21.08
CA GLU A 29 7.70 -5.98 19.99
C GLU A 29 9.19 -5.88 19.65
N HIS A 30 9.71 -4.64 19.52
CA HIS A 30 11.14 -4.42 19.27
C HIS A 30 12.00 -4.78 20.48
N LEU A 31 11.49 -4.57 21.69
CA LEU A 31 12.14 -4.99 22.94
C LEU A 31 12.29 -6.52 23.02
N SER A 32 11.27 -7.26 22.59
CA SER A 32 11.30 -8.73 22.56
C SER A 32 12.41 -9.25 21.65
N ILE A 33 12.56 -8.70 20.44
CA ILE A 33 13.64 -9.05 19.51
C ILE A 33 15.01 -8.70 20.10
N ALA A 34 15.16 -7.50 20.67
CA ALA A 34 16.42 -7.06 21.27
C ALA A 34 16.84 -7.94 22.47
N LEU A 35 15.89 -8.37 23.29
CA LEU A 35 16.15 -9.28 24.40
C LEU A 35 16.58 -10.66 23.93
N LEU A 36 15.86 -11.22 22.95
CA LEU A 36 16.14 -12.57 22.41
C LEU A 36 17.50 -12.66 21.70
N THR A 37 18.02 -11.53 21.22
CA THR A 37 19.34 -11.43 20.58
C THR A 37 20.47 -11.18 21.57
N SER A 38 20.18 -10.50 22.68
CA SER A 38 21.17 -10.14 23.69
C SER A 38 21.76 -11.33 24.47
N THR A 39 21.07 -12.46 24.48
CA THR A 39 21.43 -13.67 25.24
C THR A 39 21.99 -14.80 24.36
N CYS A 40 22.40 -14.50 23.12
CA CYS A 40 22.83 -15.50 22.15
C CYS A 40 24.30 -15.94 22.35
N ASP A 41 24.53 -17.25 22.28
CA ASP A 41 25.87 -17.85 22.32
C ASP A 41 26.78 -17.32 21.21
N PRO A 42 28.11 -17.18 21.46
CA PRO A 42 29.05 -16.65 20.49
C PRO A 42 29.02 -17.35 19.12
N GLU A 43 28.82 -18.67 19.11
CA GLU A 43 28.78 -19.50 17.90
C GLU A 43 27.52 -19.26 17.05
N ALA A 44 26.40 -18.85 17.68
CA ALA A 44 25.12 -18.62 17.01
C ALA A 44 24.86 -17.15 16.66
N ARG A 45 25.73 -16.22 17.11
CA ARG A 45 25.55 -14.77 16.99
C ARG A 45 25.29 -14.29 15.57
N HIS A 46 25.97 -14.85 14.58
CA HIS A 46 25.81 -14.44 13.19
C HIS A 46 24.41 -14.77 12.66
N ALA A 47 23.94 -16.00 12.88
CA ALA A 47 22.60 -16.41 12.49
C ALA A 47 21.54 -15.63 13.25
N ASN A 48 21.69 -15.49 14.57
CA ASN A 48 20.77 -14.74 15.41
C ASN A 48 20.62 -13.28 14.95
N MET A 49 21.72 -12.61 14.59
CA MET A 49 21.67 -11.24 14.06
C MET A 49 20.96 -11.15 12.70
N ILE A 50 21.18 -12.11 11.79
CA ILE A 50 20.47 -12.15 10.50
C ILE A 50 18.96 -12.29 10.71
N PHE A 51 18.54 -13.23 11.57
CA PHE A 51 17.12 -13.47 11.85
C PHE A 51 16.47 -12.31 12.60
N ALA A 52 17.19 -11.66 13.51
CA ALA A 52 16.69 -10.49 14.21
C ALA A 52 16.49 -9.29 13.30
N MET A 53 17.43 -9.04 12.39
CA MET A 53 17.28 -8.00 11.37
C MET A 53 16.09 -8.31 10.45
N ALA A 54 15.90 -9.57 10.06
CA ALA A 54 14.74 -9.99 9.29
C ALA A 54 13.42 -9.78 10.05
N ALA A 55 13.35 -10.13 11.33
CA ALA A 55 12.18 -9.91 12.18
C ALA A 55 11.88 -8.41 12.37
N TYR A 56 12.92 -7.59 12.58
CA TYR A 56 12.80 -6.13 12.70
C TYR A 56 12.24 -5.52 11.40
N HIS A 57 12.77 -5.92 10.25
CA HIS A 57 12.23 -5.51 8.95
C HIS A 57 10.79 -5.98 8.74
N GLN A 58 10.43 -7.19 9.17
CA GLN A 58 9.06 -7.70 9.07
C GLN A 58 8.08 -6.86 9.90
N LEU A 59 8.44 -6.48 11.13
CA LEU A 59 7.61 -5.61 11.97
C LEU A 59 7.45 -4.20 11.37
N ILE A 60 8.53 -3.63 10.81
CA ILE A 60 8.45 -2.36 10.08
C ILE A 60 7.53 -2.48 8.87
N VAL A 61 7.66 -3.54 8.07
CA VAL A 61 6.78 -3.77 6.91
C VAL A 61 5.34 -3.97 7.37
N GLN A 62 5.09 -4.71 8.44
CA GLN A 62 3.74 -5.00 8.92
C GLN A 62 3.06 -3.76 9.54
N SER A 63 3.79 -2.95 10.30
CA SER A 63 3.31 -1.64 10.78
C SER A 63 3.05 -0.67 9.62
N ASN A 64 3.90 -0.69 8.59
CA ASN A 64 3.70 0.09 7.37
C ASN A 64 2.49 -0.37 6.55
N MET A 65 2.29 -1.67 6.40
CA MET A 65 1.12 -2.30 5.79
C MET A 65 -0.17 -1.91 6.52
N SER A 66 -0.15 -1.90 7.86
CA SER A 66 -1.31 -1.50 8.68
C SER A 66 -1.71 -0.04 8.47
N SER A 67 -0.75 0.83 8.17
CA SER A 67 -0.99 2.25 7.91
C SER A 67 -1.37 2.52 6.44
N ALA A 68 -0.84 1.74 5.50
CA ALA A 68 -1.17 1.86 4.07
C ALA A 68 -2.52 1.21 3.73
N ALA A 69 -2.85 0.05 4.31
CA ALA A 69 -4.10 -0.67 4.09
C ALA A 69 -5.36 0.07 4.60
N ASN A 70 -5.17 1.12 5.41
CA ASN A 70 -6.25 1.92 5.98
C ASN A 70 -6.31 3.35 5.45
N HIS A 71 -5.57 3.68 4.37
CA HIS A 71 -5.70 5.01 3.78
C HIS A 71 -7.08 5.14 3.11
N LEU A 72 -7.97 5.83 3.80
CA LEU A 72 -9.29 6.18 3.30
C LEU A 72 -9.15 7.39 2.39
N TYR A 73 -9.16 7.14 1.08
CA TYR A 73 -9.30 8.22 0.10
C TYR A 73 -10.57 9.02 0.39
N ASP A 74 -10.44 10.35 0.36
CA ASP A 74 -11.55 11.24 0.61
C ASP A 74 -12.54 11.29 -0.56
N ASP A 75 -13.66 11.98 -0.37
CA ASP A 75 -14.69 12.07 -1.40
C ASP A 75 -14.26 12.96 -2.58
N ARG A 76 -13.36 13.92 -2.38
CA ARG A 76 -12.83 14.77 -3.46
C ARG A 76 -11.99 13.96 -4.43
N PHE A 77 -11.10 13.12 -3.93
CA PHE A 77 -10.34 12.17 -4.73
C PHE A 77 -11.28 11.24 -5.50
N LYS A 78 -12.24 10.61 -4.79
CA LYS A 78 -13.17 9.66 -5.41
C LYS A 78 -13.99 10.34 -6.51
N ASP A 79 -14.50 11.54 -6.28
CA ASP A 79 -15.31 12.28 -7.24
C ASP A 79 -14.49 12.76 -8.43
N PHE A 80 -13.23 13.15 -8.22
CA PHE A 80 -12.29 13.44 -9.29
C PHE A 80 -12.09 12.21 -10.20
N VAL A 81 -11.72 11.06 -9.61
CA VAL A 81 -11.51 9.80 -10.35
C VAL A 81 -12.76 9.39 -11.11
N ARG A 82 -13.94 9.45 -10.47
CA ARG A 82 -15.22 9.11 -11.12
C ARG A 82 -15.53 10.06 -12.28
N THR A 83 -15.28 11.36 -12.12
CA THR A 83 -15.54 12.37 -13.16
C THR A 83 -14.62 12.16 -14.35
N GLN A 84 -13.32 11.97 -14.11
CA GLN A 84 -12.36 11.66 -15.17
C GLN A 84 -12.73 10.37 -15.90
N ALA A 85 -13.05 9.31 -15.16
CA ALA A 85 -13.47 8.05 -15.74
C ALA A 85 -14.70 8.20 -16.65
N ARG A 86 -15.70 8.98 -16.24
CA ARG A 86 -16.89 9.27 -17.07
C ARG A 86 -16.51 10.01 -18.35
N MET A 87 -15.66 11.03 -18.25
CA MET A 87 -15.20 11.79 -19.41
C MET A 87 -14.41 10.90 -20.38
N ILE A 88 -13.50 10.07 -19.88
CA ILE A 88 -12.70 9.13 -20.67
C ILE A 88 -13.59 8.07 -21.34
N LEU A 89 -14.60 7.55 -20.63
CA LEU A 89 -15.55 6.59 -21.19
C LEU A 89 -16.39 7.14 -22.36
N LEU A 90 -16.52 8.46 -22.47
CA LEU A 90 -17.19 9.13 -23.59
C LEU A 90 -16.23 9.37 -24.77
N ASN A 91 -14.94 9.08 -24.63
CA ASN A 91 -13.97 9.28 -25.69
C ASN A 91 -14.09 8.16 -26.76
N PRO A 92 -14.43 8.49 -28.02
CA PRO A 92 -14.56 7.49 -29.08
C PRO A 92 -13.23 6.84 -29.49
N THR A 93 -12.08 7.44 -29.13
CA THR A 93 -10.75 6.88 -29.45
C THR A 93 -10.16 6.05 -28.30
N LEU A 94 -10.98 5.68 -27.31
CA LEU A 94 -10.52 4.85 -26.20
C LEU A 94 -10.17 3.43 -26.68
N GLU A 95 -8.93 3.00 -26.46
CA GLU A 95 -8.43 1.73 -26.99
C GLU A 95 -8.96 0.53 -26.20
N ALA A 96 -9.13 0.68 -24.88
CA ALA A 96 -9.71 -0.35 -24.06
C ALA A 96 -10.45 0.21 -22.84
N TYR A 97 -11.59 -0.41 -22.56
CA TYR A 97 -12.40 -0.14 -21.38
C TYR A 97 -11.88 -0.89 -20.13
N SER A 98 -10.72 -1.55 -20.16
CA SER A 98 -10.25 -2.35 -19.02
C SER A 98 -9.83 -1.49 -17.83
N ASN A 99 -9.96 -2.05 -16.64
CA ASN A 99 -9.40 -1.54 -15.39
C ASN A 99 -8.20 -2.39 -14.91
N ASN A 100 -7.71 -3.32 -15.73
CA ASN A 100 -6.63 -4.24 -15.37
C ASN A 100 -5.32 -3.81 -16.06
N PRO A 101 -4.29 -3.41 -15.30
CA PRO A 101 -3.00 -3.01 -15.86
C PRO A 101 -2.21 -4.20 -16.44
N HIS A 102 -2.47 -5.44 -15.99
CA HIS A 102 -1.65 -6.61 -16.34
C HIS A 102 -2.10 -7.33 -17.61
N LEU A 103 -3.36 -7.20 -18.01
CA LEU A 103 -3.87 -7.84 -19.23
C LEU A 103 -3.70 -6.97 -20.49
N ASN A 104 -3.56 -5.64 -20.31
CA ASN A 104 -3.56 -4.67 -21.40
C ASN A 104 -2.32 -3.75 -21.42
N GLY A 105 -1.21 -4.19 -20.83
CA GLY A 105 0.06 -3.43 -20.77
C GLY A 105 0.66 -3.03 -22.13
N ALA A 106 0.02 -3.38 -23.25
CA ALA A 106 0.38 -2.98 -24.61
C ALA A 106 -0.41 -1.76 -25.14
N LEU A 107 -1.46 -1.30 -24.44
CA LEU A 107 -2.34 -0.22 -24.91
C LEU A 107 -2.24 1.01 -24.00
N PRO A 108 -1.53 2.08 -24.43
CA PRO A 108 -1.35 3.27 -23.61
C PRO A 108 -2.66 4.04 -23.34
N LYS A 109 -3.70 3.88 -24.18
CA LYS A 109 -4.97 4.62 -24.02
C LYS A 109 -6.09 3.76 -23.45
N THR A 110 -5.81 3.06 -22.35
CA THR A 110 -6.87 2.39 -21.59
C THR A 110 -7.54 3.34 -20.60
N LEU A 111 -8.78 3.02 -20.19
CA LEU A 111 -9.48 3.77 -19.14
C LEU A 111 -8.63 3.89 -17.87
N TYR A 112 -7.93 2.81 -17.52
CA TYR A 112 -7.06 2.76 -16.35
C TYR A 112 -5.91 3.77 -16.45
N TYR A 113 -5.06 3.65 -17.47
CA TYR A 113 -3.87 4.51 -17.60
C TYR A 113 -4.23 5.98 -17.81
N LEU A 114 -5.25 6.28 -18.62
CA LEU A 114 -5.70 7.66 -18.82
C LEU A 114 -6.25 8.29 -17.52
N THR A 115 -6.84 7.49 -16.63
CA THR A 115 -7.29 7.99 -15.33
C THR A 115 -6.11 8.24 -14.39
N LEU A 116 -5.10 7.36 -14.39
CA LEU A 116 -3.87 7.58 -13.63
C LEU A 116 -3.13 8.84 -14.12
N ASP A 117 -2.95 8.98 -15.43
CA ASP A 117 -2.35 10.19 -16.04
C ASP A 117 -3.08 11.47 -15.62
N ALA A 118 -4.42 11.43 -15.54
CA ALA A 118 -5.22 12.57 -15.11
C ALA A 118 -5.02 12.92 -13.63
N VAL A 119 -4.84 11.92 -12.76
CA VAL A 119 -4.45 12.12 -11.36
C VAL A 119 -3.03 12.67 -11.29
N ASP A 120 -2.12 12.16 -12.12
CA ASP A 120 -0.73 12.59 -12.16
C ASP A 120 -0.54 14.02 -12.67
N GLN A 121 -1.48 14.53 -13.45
CA GLN A 121 -1.50 15.93 -13.92
C GLN A 121 -2.07 16.91 -12.89
N GLN A 122 -2.61 16.45 -11.74
CA GLN A 122 -3.04 17.36 -10.67
C GLN A 122 -1.86 18.13 -10.06
N SER A 123 -2.15 19.29 -9.47
CA SER A 123 -1.14 20.10 -8.79
C SER A 123 -0.53 19.35 -7.60
N THR A 124 0.72 19.67 -7.26
CA THR A 124 1.39 19.08 -6.09
C THR A 124 0.58 19.32 -4.81
N GLU A 125 0.02 20.52 -4.63
CA GLU A 125 -0.85 20.86 -3.50
C GLU A 125 -2.07 19.92 -3.42
N TRP A 126 -2.76 19.67 -4.54
CA TRP A 126 -3.90 18.75 -4.56
C TRP A 126 -3.48 17.32 -4.21
N LYS A 127 -2.33 16.88 -4.70
CA LYS A 127 -1.82 15.53 -4.42
C LYS A 127 -1.44 15.37 -2.95
N GLU A 128 -0.85 16.37 -2.32
CA GLU A 128 -0.50 16.36 -0.91
C GLU A 128 -1.76 16.31 -0.01
N ASP A 129 -2.82 17.00 -0.42
CA ASP A 129 -4.09 17.05 0.32
C ASP A 129 -4.94 15.77 0.16
N HIS A 130 -4.84 15.08 -0.99
CA HIS A 130 -5.81 14.06 -1.39
C HIS A 130 -5.23 12.66 -1.67
N LEU A 131 -3.90 12.51 -1.73
CA LEU A 131 -3.22 11.21 -1.86
C LEU A 131 -2.49 10.85 -0.56
N ALA A 132 -2.22 9.56 -0.36
CA ALA A 132 -1.45 9.14 0.81
C ALA A 132 -0.02 9.67 0.71
N SER A 133 0.52 10.27 1.77
CA SER A 133 1.91 10.77 1.79
C SER A 133 2.95 9.67 1.46
N LYS A 134 2.62 8.39 1.69
CA LYS A 134 3.47 7.24 1.33
C LYS A 134 3.46 6.89 -0.16
N GLN A 135 2.42 7.26 -0.91
CA GLN A 135 2.41 7.15 -2.37
C GLN A 135 3.39 8.11 -3.03
N LEU A 136 3.63 9.27 -2.41
CA LEU A 136 4.62 10.25 -2.88
C LEU A 136 6.06 9.81 -2.62
N GLN A 137 6.27 8.72 -1.88
CA GLN A 137 7.57 8.16 -1.51
C GLN A 137 7.87 6.80 -2.20
N ASP A 138 7.10 6.41 -3.22
CA ASP A 138 7.23 5.14 -3.96
C ASP A 138 7.16 3.88 -3.07
N ASP A 139 6.36 3.91 -1.99
CA ASP A 139 6.08 2.71 -1.19
C ASP A 139 5.25 1.71 -2.01
N PRO A 140 5.75 0.49 -2.29
CA PRO A 140 5.05 -0.49 -3.13
C PRO A 140 3.67 -0.85 -2.60
N VAL A 141 3.47 -0.81 -1.27
CA VAL A 141 2.18 -1.13 -0.64
C VAL A 141 1.18 0.00 -0.85
N ALA A 142 1.63 1.24 -0.66
CA ALA A 142 0.79 2.41 -0.89
C ALA A 142 0.39 2.52 -2.37
N LEU A 143 1.29 2.15 -3.27
CA LEU A 143 1.02 2.04 -4.71
C LEU A 143 -0.04 0.96 -4.99
N GLU A 144 0.08 -0.23 -4.41
CA GLU A 144 -0.91 -1.30 -4.60
C GLU A 144 -2.31 -0.89 -4.12
N ASN A 145 -2.41 -0.32 -2.91
CA ASN A 145 -3.69 0.14 -2.36
C ASN A 145 -4.35 1.24 -3.19
N TYR A 146 -3.53 2.14 -3.75
CA TYR A 146 -4.00 3.14 -4.71
C TYR A 146 -4.52 2.54 -6.00
N GLN A 147 -3.76 1.61 -6.58
CA GLN A 147 -4.15 0.93 -7.80
C GLN A 147 -5.45 0.14 -7.61
N GLU A 148 -5.64 -0.49 -6.44
CA GLU A 148 -6.87 -1.18 -6.07
C GLU A 148 -8.05 -0.19 -5.92
N ALA A 149 -7.86 0.91 -5.18
CA ALA A 149 -8.90 1.91 -4.97
C ALA A 149 -9.39 2.54 -6.29
N VAL A 150 -8.46 2.93 -7.17
CA VAL A 150 -8.79 3.41 -8.51
C VAL A 150 -9.48 2.30 -9.31
N GLY A 151 -8.97 1.07 -9.25
CA GLY A 151 -9.53 -0.10 -9.93
C GLY A 151 -11.01 -0.36 -9.61
N GLU A 152 -11.39 -0.27 -8.32
CA GLU A 152 -12.77 -0.45 -7.88
C GLU A 152 -13.68 0.73 -8.29
N LEU A 153 -13.19 1.98 -8.22
CA LEU A 153 -13.94 3.14 -8.70
C LEU A 153 -14.24 3.03 -10.20
N LEU A 154 -13.25 2.63 -11.00
CA LEU A 154 -13.38 2.43 -12.44
C LEU A 154 -14.33 1.29 -12.79
N LYS A 155 -14.24 0.17 -12.05
CA LYS A 155 -15.17 -0.96 -12.19
C LYS A 155 -16.62 -0.54 -11.98
N HIS A 156 -16.87 0.31 -10.98
CA HIS A 156 -18.21 0.86 -10.75
C HIS A 156 -18.69 1.73 -11.92
N GLN A 157 -17.85 2.65 -12.43
CA GLN A 157 -18.23 3.49 -13.57
C GLN A 157 -18.52 2.67 -14.84
N ARG A 158 -17.71 1.65 -15.11
CA ARG A 158 -17.94 0.73 -16.24
C ARG A 158 -19.24 -0.04 -16.09
N SER A 159 -19.55 -0.52 -14.88
CA SER A 159 -20.80 -1.23 -14.62
C SER A 159 -22.00 -0.32 -14.86
N ASN A 160 -21.92 0.94 -14.41
CA ASN A 160 -22.98 1.93 -14.65
C ASN A 160 -23.17 2.22 -16.15
N LEU A 161 -22.09 2.41 -16.91
CA LEU A 161 -22.17 2.60 -18.36
C LEU A 161 -22.81 1.39 -19.04
N ARG A 162 -22.41 0.17 -18.68
CA ARG A 162 -23.01 -1.05 -19.21
C ARG A 162 -24.51 -1.11 -18.94
N THR A 163 -24.95 -0.77 -17.72
CA THR A 163 -26.38 -0.71 -17.38
C THR A 163 -27.13 0.32 -18.23
N LEU A 164 -26.55 1.51 -18.42
CA LEU A 164 -27.15 2.56 -19.25
C LEU A 164 -27.28 2.13 -20.70
N VAL A 165 -26.22 1.57 -21.29
CA VAL A 165 -26.24 1.07 -22.67
C VAL A 165 -27.26 -0.05 -22.84
N SER A 166 -27.29 -1.02 -21.93
CA SER A 166 -28.29 -2.10 -21.95
C SER A 166 -29.72 -1.55 -21.90
N PHE A 167 -29.97 -0.57 -21.02
CA PHE A 167 -31.29 0.04 -20.89
C PHE A 167 -31.70 0.83 -22.14
N CYS A 168 -30.76 1.59 -22.74
CA CYS A 168 -30.98 2.31 -23.99
C CYS A 168 -31.28 1.35 -25.15
N LEU A 169 -30.55 0.24 -25.26
CA LEU A 169 -30.79 -0.78 -26.28
C LEU A 169 -32.18 -1.41 -26.11
N ILE A 170 -32.56 -1.84 -24.89
CA ILE A 170 -33.88 -2.44 -24.64
C ILE A 170 -35.01 -1.47 -25.01
N LYS A 171 -34.90 -0.19 -24.62
CA LYS A 171 -35.89 0.82 -24.98
C LYS A 171 -35.97 1.07 -26.47
N HIS A 172 -34.84 1.09 -27.17
CA HIS A 172 -34.79 1.28 -28.62
C HIS A 172 -35.48 0.12 -29.34
N TRP A 173 -35.24 -1.13 -28.93
CA TRP A 173 -35.95 -2.30 -29.46
C TRP A 173 -37.46 -2.23 -29.19
N SER A 174 -37.87 -1.90 -27.96
CA SER A 174 -39.28 -1.73 -27.61
C SER A 174 -40.00 -0.59 -28.36
N LEU A 175 -39.26 0.41 -28.86
CA LEU A 175 -39.80 1.50 -29.69
C LEU A 175 -39.85 1.15 -31.18
N MET A 176 -39.09 0.16 -31.64
CA MET A 176 -39.11 -0.34 -33.02
C MET A 176 -40.15 -1.45 -33.24
N ASP A 177 -40.65 -2.06 -32.18
CA ASP A 177 -41.72 -3.09 -32.20
C ASP A 177 -43.15 -2.49 -32.12
N LEU A 178 -43.30 -1.17 -32.37
CA LEU A 178 -44.56 -0.40 -32.44
C LEU A 178 -44.73 0.23 -33.83
#